data_AF-A0AAU3ASA9-F1
#
_entry.id   AF-A0AAU3ASA9-F1
#
_cell.length_a   1.000
_cell.length_b   1.000
_cell.length_c   1.000
_cell.angle_alpha   90.00
_cell.angle_beta   90.00
_cell.angle_gamma   90.00
#
_symmetry.space_group_name_H-M   'P 1'
#
loop_
_entity.id
_entity.type
_entity.pdbx_description
1 polymer ?
#
loop_
_entity_poly.entity_id
_entity_poly.type
_entity_poly.pdbx_seq_one_letter_code
_entity_poly.pdbx_strand_id
1 'polypeptide(L)'
;MADPIAESTDPVELGVRAAARRLAPQTYPGLPDDVEAALYARGAATRPDQYTDIASLGALIVSIGTLAWTVYNDLKSRAAAAPRREVTVRHVQDRLVRDDALPPALGPAERDRIIVVTVDEILDAAARQEETGGQAQ
;
A
#
# COMPACT_ATOMS: atom_id res chain seq x y z
N MET A 1 -8.89 -14.49 28.39
CA MET A 1 -9.29 -15.76 27.75
C MET A 1 -9.68 -15.42 26.33
N ALA A 2 -8.76 -15.74 25.40
CA ALA A 2 -8.82 -15.62 23.94
C ALA A 2 -9.13 -14.23 23.34
N ASP A 3 -8.07 -13.47 23.08
CA ASP A 3 -8.02 -12.47 22.01
C ASP A 3 -8.29 -13.14 20.65
N PRO A 4 -9.34 -12.75 19.91
CA PRO A 4 -9.42 -13.07 18.50
C PRO A 4 -8.70 -11.95 17.74
N ILE A 5 -7.37 -11.89 17.81
CA ILE A 5 -6.63 -11.27 16.71
C ILE A 5 -6.76 -12.24 15.55
N ALA A 6 -7.91 -12.20 14.87
CA ALA A 6 -8.01 -12.80 13.56
C ALA A 6 -6.84 -12.26 12.77
N GLU A 7 -5.91 -13.15 12.43
CA GLU A 7 -4.88 -13.01 11.40
C GLU A 7 -5.57 -12.79 10.04
N SER A 8 -6.40 -11.75 9.92
CA SER A 8 -6.78 -11.17 8.65
C SER A 8 -5.58 -10.39 8.20
N THR A 9 -4.63 -11.08 7.59
CA THR A 9 -3.41 -10.50 7.04
C THR A 9 -3.80 -9.38 6.07
N ASP A 10 -3.73 -8.13 6.52
CA ASP A 10 -4.22 -6.98 5.77
C ASP A 10 -3.49 -6.95 4.41
N PRO A 11 -4.18 -6.94 3.27
CA PRO A 11 -3.53 -6.91 1.96
C PRO A 11 -2.64 -5.68 1.82
N VAL A 12 -2.92 -4.60 2.57
CA VAL A 12 -2.02 -3.45 2.67
C VAL A 12 -0.71 -3.84 3.33
N GLU A 13 -0.72 -4.44 4.52
CA GLU A 13 0.49 -4.87 5.23
C GLU A 13 1.34 -5.84 4.42
N LEU A 14 0.71 -6.81 3.76
CA LEU A 14 1.40 -7.76 2.88
C LEU A 14 2.01 -7.05 1.66
N GLY A 15 1.24 -6.22 0.99
CA GLY A 15 1.68 -5.54 -0.23
C GLY A 15 2.80 -4.54 0.03
N VAL A 16 2.71 -3.73 1.09
CA VAL A 16 3.77 -2.75 1.42
C VAL A 16 5.07 -3.43 1.84
N ARG A 17 4.99 -4.54 2.58
CA ARG A 17 6.17 -5.32 2.99
C ARG A 17 6.84 -5.98 1.79
N ALA A 18 6.05 -6.53 0.86
CA ALA A 18 6.57 -7.10 -0.38
C ALA A 18 7.19 -6.02 -1.28
N ALA A 19 6.54 -4.87 -1.42
CA ALA A 19 7.07 -3.72 -2.16
C ALA A 19 8.39 -3.22 -1.57
N ALA A 20 8.47 -3.10 -0.24
CA ALA A 20 9.70 -2.71 0.45
C ALA A 20 10.85 -3.69 0.16
N ARG A 21 10.60 -5.00 0.25
CA ARG A 21 11.61 -6.04 -0.08
C ARG A 21 12.06 -5.97 -1.53
N ARG A 22 11.15 -5.63 -2.45
CA ARG A 22 11.44 -5.51 -3.89
C ARG A 22 12.23 -4.25 -4.24
N LEU A 23 12.03 -3.17 -3.48
CA LEU A 23 12.71 -1.88 -3.63
C LEU A 23 14.03 -1.79 -2.83
N ALA A 24 14.18 -2.57 -1.76
CA ALA A 24 15.35 -2.58 -0.88
C ALA A 24 16.71 -2.88 -1.56
N PRO A 25 16.85 -3.90 -2.43
CA PRO A 25 18.18 -4.36 -2.86
C PRO A 25 18.92 -3.42 -3.82
N GLN A 26 18.33 -2.31 -4.28
CA GLN A 26 18.94 -1.45 -5.30
C GLN A 26 19.25 -0.02 -4.85
N THR A 27 18.44 0.57 -3.96
CA THR A 27 18.55 2.00 -3.63
C THR A 27 18.32 2.33 -2.15
N TYR A 28 17.59 1.49 -1.41
CA TYR A 28 17.11 1.81 -0.06
C TYR A 28 17.20 0.62 0.90
N PRO A 29 18.41 0.29 1.41
CA PRO A 29 18.61 -0.90 2.23
C PRO A 29 17.85 -0.90 3.57
N GLY A 30 17.51 0.28 4.12
CA GLY A 30 16.71 0.42 5.35
C GLY A 30 15.19 0.46 5.13
N LEU A 31 14.74 0.36 3.88
CA LEU A 31 13.33 0.52 3.54
C LEU A 31 12.38 -0.50 4.19
N PRO A 32 12.74 -1.78 4.36
CA PRO A 32 11.89 -2.74 5.08
C PRO A 32 11.62 -2.30 6.52
N ASP A 33 12.65 -1.86 7.25
CA ASP A 33 12.53 -1.39 8.63
C ASP A 33 11.69 -0.09 8.72
N ASP A 34 11.89 0.85 7.79
CA ASP A 34 11.08 2.08 7.72
C ASP A 34 9.59 1.77 7.46
N VAL A 35 9.29 0.78 6.62
CA VAL A 35 7.90 0.35 6.35
C VAL A 35 7.28 -0.32 7.57
N GLU A 36 8.01 -1.17 8.28
CA GLU A 36 7.49 -1.80 9.51
C GLU A 36 7.24 -0.75 10.60
N ALA A 37 8.12 0.24 10.76
CA ALA A 37 7.91 1.36 11.68
C ALA A 37 6.66 2.18 11.32
N ALA A 38 6.45 2.46 10.02
CA ALA A 38 5.27 3.17 9.53
C ALA A 38 3.97 2.35 9.69
N LEU A 39 4.03 1.03 9.47
CA LEU A 39 2.91 0.12 9.73
C LEU A 39 2.57 0.07 11.23
N TYR A 40 3.58 0.00 12.09
CA TYR A 40 3.38 0.03 13.54
C TYR A 40 2.75 1.34 13.98
N ALA A 41 3.19 2.49 13.44
CA ALA A 41 2.57 3.78 13.71
C ALA A 41 1.10 3.85 13.23
N ARG A 42 0.79 3.26 12.07
CA ARG A 42 -0.58 3.12 11.54
C ARG A 42 -1.46 2.27 12.46
N GLY A 43 -0.93 1.19 13.04
CA GLY A 43 -1.66 0.30 13.95
C GLY A 43 -1.78 0.82 15.38
N ALA A 44 -0.83 1.64 15.84
CA ALA A 44 -0.70 2.05 17.25
C ALA A 44 -1.48 3.33 17.63
N ALA A 45 -1.99 4.13 16.69
CA ALA A 45 -2.58 5.44 17.01
C ALA A 45 -3.91 5.75 16.29
N THR A 46 -4.92 6.07 17.10
CA THR A 46 -6.03 7.02 16.91
C THR A 46 -6.11 7.73 15.55
N ARG A 47 -7.30 7.64 14.93
CA ARG A 47 -7.85 8.47 13.83
C ARG A 47 -6.80 9.39 13.15
N PRO A 48 -6.37 9.09 11.91
CA PRO A 48 -5.32 9.84 11.24
C PRO A 48 -5.81 11.25 10.91
N ASP A 49 -5.55 12.20 11.79
CA ASP A 49 -5.89 13.61 11.58
C ASP A 49 -4.87 14.32 10.68
N GLN A 50 -3.70 13.71 10.43
CA GLN A 50 -2.69 14.38 9.62
C GLN A 50 -1.71 13.40 8.93
N TYR A 51 -1.75 13.36 7.60
CA TYR A 51 -0.74 12.75 6.71
C TYR A 51 0.57 13.59 6.69
N THR A 52 1.01 14.11 7.84
CA THR A 52 1.86 15.33 7.87
C THR A 52 3.36 15.07 7.92
N ASP A 53 3.82 13.82 7.92
CA ASP A 53 5.25 13.53 7.80
C ASP A 53 5.52 12.39 6.81
N ILE A 54 5.31 12.68 5.52
CA ILE A 54 5.82 11.89 4.37
C ILE A 54 7.34 12.12 4.21
N ALA A 55 8.07 12.42 5.29
CA ALA A 55 9.51 12.65 5.22
C ALA A 55 10.29 11.36 4.94
N SER A 56 9.71 10.19 5.30
CA SER A 56 10.35 8.89 5.13
C SER A 56 9.74 8.08 3.99
N LEU A 57 10.60 7.39 3.23
CA LEU A 57 10.19 6.54 2.11
C LEU A 57 9.25 5.40 2.54
N GLY A 58 9.44 4.84 3.75
CA GLY A 58 8.54 3.82 4.30
C GLY A 58 7.13 4.34 4.56
N ALA A 59 6.99 5.57 5.08
CA ALA A 59 5.69 6.22 5.27
C ALA A 59 4.99 6.51 3.93
N LEU A 60 5.75 6.87 2.90
CA LEU A 60 5.23 7.01 1.54
C LEU A 60 4.66 5.68 1.02
N ILE A 61 5.39 4.56 1.15
CA ILE A 61 4.91 3.25 0.67
C ILE A 61 3.64 2.83 1.42
N VAL A 62 3.59 3.00 2.75
CA VAL A 62 2.38 2.69 3.54
C VAL A 62 1.19 3.56 3.14
N SER A 63 1.45 4.84 2.87
CA SER A 63 0.44 5.78 2.38
C SER A 63 -0.12 5.38 1.01
N ILE A 64 0.77 5.06 0.05
CA ILE A 64 0.40 4.58 -1.28
C ILE A 64 -0.39 3.28 -1.17
N GLY A 65 0.07 2.33 -0.35
CA GLY A 65 -0.62 1.04 -0.16
C GLY A 65 -2.04 1.21 0.38
N THR A 66 -2.21 2.08 1.38
CA THR A 66 -3.53 2.39 1.96
C THR A 66 -4.44 3.07 0.93
N LEU A 67 -3.90 3.99 0.15
CA LEU A 67 -4.64 4.67 -0.91
C LEU A 67 -5.04 3.69 -2.03
N ALA A 68 -4.12 2.84 -2.47
CA ALA A 68 -4.36 1.82 -3.48
C ALA A 68 -5.47 0.85 -3.05
N TRP A 69 -5.46 0.42 -1.79
CA TRP A 69 -6.52 -0.41 -1.23
C TRP A 69 -7.87 0.30 -1.17
N THR A 70 -7.88 1.58 -0.78
CA THR A 70 -9.11 2.39 -0.78
C THR A 70 -9.68 2.54 -2.19
N VAL A 71 -8.84 2.84 -3.18
CA VAL A 71 -9.22 2.94 -4.59
C VAL A 71 -9.72 1.58 -5.11
N TYR A 72 -9.01 0.50 -4.81
CA TYR A 72 -9.42 -0.85 -5.22
C TYR A 72 -10.81 -1.19 -4.66
N ASN A 73 -11.08 -0.92 -3.38
CA ASN A 73 -12.38 -1.16 -2.78
C ASN A 73 -13.48 -0.26 -3.33
N ASP A 74 -13.20 1.02 -3.59
CA ASP A 74 -14.16 1.93 -4.25
C ASP A 74 -14.50 1.43 -5.66
N LEU A 75 -13.50 1.03 -6.44
CA LEU A 75 -13.70 0.50 -7.78
C LEU A 75 -14.44 -0.85 -7.76
N LYS A 76 -14.07 -1.77 -6.86
CA LYS A 76 -14.74 -3.06 -6.67
C LYS A 76 -16.16 -2.89 -6.14
N SER A 77 -16.45 -1.87 -5.35
CA SER A 77 -17.82 -1.57 -4.93
C SER A 77 -18.68 -1.05 -6.08
N ARG A 78 -18.07 -0.36 -7.06
CA ARG A 78 -18.78 0.21 -8.22
C ARG A 78 -18.90 -0.76 -9.38
N ALA A 79 -18.00 -1.73 -9.49
CA ALA A 79 -17.96 -2.72 -10.55
C ALA A 79 -18.08 -4.14 -9.98
N ALA A 80 -18.97 -4.97 -10.53
CA ALA A 80 -19.16 -6.36 -10.09
C ALA A 80 -17.95 -7.30 -10.36
N ALA A 81 -16.82 -6.77 -10.87
CA ALA A 81 -15.61 -7.50 -11.20
C ALA A 81 -14.37 -6.79 -10.65
N ALA A 82 -13.30 -7.55 -10.43
CA ALA A 82 -12.03 -7.02 -9.94
C ALA A 82 -11.50 -5.91 -10.89
N PRO A 83 -11.13 -4.73 -10.37
CA PRO A 83 -10.64 -3.63 -11.20
C PRO A 83 -9.28 -3.98 -11.83
N ARG A 84 -9.07 -3.52 -13.06
CA ARG A 84 -7.79 -3.70 -13.78
C ARG A 84 -6.67 -2.96 -13.05
N ARG A 85 -5.50 -3.59 -12.95
CA ARG A 85 -4.30 -3.03 -12.29
C ARG A 85 -3.96 -1.62 -12.80
N GLU A 86 -4.00 -1.42 -14.11
CA GLU A 86 -3.71 -0.15 -14.78
C GLU A 86 -4.63 0.99 -14.34
N VAL A 87 -5.91 0.70 -14.08
CA VAL A 87 -6.89 1.70 -13.65
C VAL A 87 -6.61 2.12 -12.21
N THR A 88 -6.33 1.16 -11.33
CA THR A 88 -5.95 1.43 -9.93
C THR A 88 -4.67 2.25 -9.86
N VAL A 89 -3.62 1.88 -10.60
CA VAL A 89 -2.35 2.62 -10.66
C VAL A 89 -2.60 4.07 -11.08
N ARG A 90 -3.34 4.28 -12.18
CA ARG A 90 -3.61 5.62 -12.69
C ARG A 90 -4.38 6.48 -11.69
N HIS A 91 -5.39 5.91 -11.04
CA HIS A 91 -6.20 6.65 -10.05
C HIS A 91 -5.40 7.01 -8.79
N VAL A 92 -4.50 6.12 -8.37
CA VAL A 92 -3.56 6.39 -7.26
C VAL A 92 -2.60 7.51 -7.65
N GLN A 93 -2.02 7.46 -8.85
CA GLN A 93 -1.15 8.52 -9.37
C GLN A 93 -1.86 9.88 -9.43
N ASP A 94 -3.07 9.93 -10.01
CA ASP A 94 -3.86 11.16 -10.13
C ASP A 94 -4.17 11.77 -8.75
N ARG A 95 -4.46 10.95 -7.73
CA ARG A 95 -4.67 11.43 -6.35
C ARG A 95 -3.37 11.93 -5.72
N LEU A 96 -2.27 11.17 -5.82
CA LEU A 96 -0.98 11.58 -5.25
C LEU A 96 -0.45 12.90 -5.85
N VAL A 97 -0.68 13.11 -7.16
CA VAL A 97 -0.35 14.38 -7.84
C VAL A 97 -1.25 15.51 -7.35
N ARG A 98 -2.54 15.25 -7.14
CA ARG A 98 -3.50 16.26 -6.66
C ARG A 98 -3.22 16.69 -5.23
N ASP A 99 -2.87 15.76 -4.37
CA ASP A 99 -2.60 15.99 -2.93
C ASP A 99 -1.17 16.51 -2.67
N ASP A 100 -0.36 16.72 -3.72
CA ASP A 100 1.08 17.07 -3.63
C ASP A 100 1.87 16.14 -2.68
N ALA A 101 1.39 14.90 -2.51
CA ALA A 101 1.91 13.92 -1.56
C ALA A 101 3.21 13.24 -2.05
N LEU A 102 3.76 13.71 -3.17
CA LEU A 102 4.94 13.16 -3.82
C LEU A 102 6.19 13.92 -3.37
N PRO A 103 7.12 13.27 -2.64
CA PRO A 103 8.26 13.98 -2.08
C PRO A 103 9.15 14.58 -3.19
N PRO A 104 9.48 15.88 -3.14
CA PRO A 104 10.22 16.59 -4.18
C PRO A 104 11.64 16.03 -4.39
N ALA A 105 12.21 15.37 -3.38
CA ALA A 105 13.55 14.80 -3.38
C ALA A 105 13.72 13.58 -4.30
N LEU A 106 12.65 12.87 -4.66
CA LEU A 106 12.71 11.72 -5.58
C LEU A 106 12.59 12.20 -7.04
N GLY A 107 13.38 11.65 -7.95
CA GLY A 107 13.18 11.88 -9.39
C GLY A 107 11.83 11.32 -9.87
N PRO A 108 11.21 11.90 -10.91
CA PRO A 108 9.89 11.48 -11.39
C PRO A 108 9.83 9.99 -11.78
N ALA A 109 10.90 9.46 -12.37
CA ALA A 109 10.99 8.04 -12.73
C ALA A 109 11.03 7.11 -11.50
N GLU A 110 11.69 7.53 -10.41
CA GLU A 110 11.77 6.73 -9.19
C GLU A 110 10.43 6.74 -8.44
N ARG A 111 9.74 7.90 -8.41
CA ARG A 111 8.39 8.00 -7.86
C ARG A 111 7.40 7.08 -8.57
N ASP A 112 7.40 7.13 -9.90
CA ASP A 112 6.53 6.28 -10.73
C ASP A 112 6.80 4.79 -10.44
N ARG A 113 8.07 4.40 -10.39
CA ARG A 113 8.50 3.04 -10.05
C ARG A 113 8.00 2.61 -8.67
N ILE A 114 8.16 3.45 -7.64
CA ILE A 114 7.69 3.14 -6.27
C ILE A 114 6.18 2.95 -6.25
N ILE A 115 5.42 3.84 -6.91
CA ILE A 115 3.95 3.75 -6.98
C ILE A 115 3.52 2.47 -7.68
N VAL A 116 4.07 2.18 -8.86
CA VAL A 116 3.72 0.99 -9.65
C VAL A 116 4.02 -0.28 -8.87
N VAL A 117 5.21 -0.40 -8.29
CA VAL A 117 5.60 -1.59 -7.49
C VAL A 117 4.69 -1.73 -6.28
N THR A 118 4.42 -0.65 -5.55
CA THR A 118 3.56 -0.71 -4.36
C THR A 118 2.14 -1.13 -4.72
N VAL A 119 1.53 -0.53 -5.73
CA VAL A 119 0.16 -0.88 -6.16
C VAL A 119 0.09 -2.33 -6.63
N ASP A 120 1.08 -2.80 -7.41
CA ASP A 120 1.09 -4.17 -7.92
C ASP A 120 1.11 -5.19 -6.77
N GLU A 121 1.99 -5.00 -5.78
CA GLU A 121 2.10 -5.90 -4.63
C GLU A 121 0.85 -5.91 -3.74
N ILE A 122 0.16 -4.77 -3.62
CA ILE A 122 -1.12 -4.68 -2.88
C ILE A 122 -2.22 -5.46 -3.59
N LEU A 123 -2.32 -5.31 -4.91
CA LEU A 123 -3.31 -6.02 -5.71
C LEU A 123 -3.01 -7.52 -5.77
N ASP A 124 -1.74 -7.90 -5.77
CA ASP A 124 -1.33 -9.29 -5.70
C ASP A 124 -1.64 -9.91 -4.33
N ALA A 125 -1.38 -9.17 -3.24
CA ALA A 125 -1.79 -9.57 -1.89
C ALA A 125 -3.31 -9.72 -1.77
N ALA A 126 -4.07 -8.80 -2.35
CA ALA A 126 -5.54 -8.86 -2.40
C ALA A 126 -6.03 -10.10 -3.16
N ALA A 127 -5.47 -10.37 -4.34
CA ALA A 127 -5.83 -11.55 -5.13
C ALA A 127 -5.55 -12.86 -4.36
N ARG A 128 -4.39 -12.97 -3.70
CA ARG A 128 -4.03 -14.14 -2.88
C ARG A 128 -4.99 -14.36 -1.71
N GLN A 129 -5.52 -13.29 -1.12
CA GLN A 129 -6.54 -13.39 -0.07
C GLN A 129 -7.86 -13.92 -0.61
N GLU A 130 -8.27 -13.47 -1.80
CA GLU A 130 -9.49 -13.96 -2.47
C GLU A 130 -9.36 -15.46 -2.83
N GLU A 131 -8.18 -15.91 -3.26
CA GLU A 131 -7.89 -17.31 -3.52
C GLU A 131 -7.94 -18.15 -2.24
N THR A 132 -7.38 -17.65 -1.14
CA THR A 132 -7.34 -18.37 0.15
C THR A 132 -8.72 -18.42 0.82
N GLY A 133 -9.53 -17.37 0.69
CA GLY A 133 -10.92 -17.34 1.19
C GLY A 133 -11.89 -18.23 0.40
N GLY A 134 -11.53 -18.62 -0.83
CA GLY A 134 -12.32 -19.50 -1.69
C GLY A 134 -12.13 -21.00 -1.43
N GLN A 135 -11.11 -21.43 -0.67
CA GLN A 135 -10.80 -22.85 -0.47
C GLN A 135 -11.46 -23.50 0.76
N ALA A 136 -12.40 -22.82 1.41
CA ALA A 136 -13.22 -23.38 2.48
C ALA A 136 -14.69 -23.56 2.04
N GLN A 137 -14.95 -24.42 1.05
CA GLN A 137 -16.29 -24.88 0.68
C GLN A 137 -16.27 -26.36 0.29
#